data_AF-A0A8T6IEW3-F1
#
_entry.id   AF-A0A8T6IEW3-F1
#
_cell.length_a   1.000
_cell.length_b   1.000
_cell.length_c   1.000
_cell.angle_alpha   90.00
_cell.angle_beta   90.00
_cell.angle_gamma   90.00
#
_symmetry.space_group_name_H-M   'P 1'
#
loop_
_entity.id
_entity.type
_entity.pdbx_description
1 polymer ?
#
loop_
_entity_poly.entity_id
_entity_poly.type
_entity_poly.pdbx_seq_one_letter_code
_entity_poly.pdbx_strand_id
1 'polypeptide(L)'
;MHGCANSGTRAPSPVRADDRQIEGNTVSEPFVLSSAADGIGRITLNEPARLNPVNLERVTELVDACRAMSEDDAVRVVIVTGAGRAFSSGADLSTPVPENVSIEPASGSVFDVGTGLWVLAAMRQPVIAMVNGPAVGFGAELAISADIRIAGASARFRFPFSLLGTVSDTGAATWLLPRLIGWSRAAEILYSGRMVESDEAAEIGLVNRVVPDDELAAAVEEMAHSFAERSAHAVQQMKRMLFAGLDERKAEHVLRQYFAFRERDTSFDPAAYFDSVRGKGPARR
;
A
#
# COMPACT_ATOMS: atom_id res chain seq x y z
N MET A 1 41.24 9.46 -80.30
CA MET A 1 40.48 8.83 -81.41
C MET A 1 39.36 8.00 -80.80
N HIS A 2 38.11 8.23 -81.23
CA HIS A 2 36.89 7.40 -81.09
C HIS A 2 36.41 7.13 -79.64
N GLY A 3 35.24 7.58 -79.16
CA GLY A 3 33.86 7.32 -79.65
C GLY A 3 33.44 5.89 -79.25
N CYS A 4 32.26 5.53 -78.73
CA CYS A 4 30.93 6.12 -78.62
C CYS A 4 30.11 5.37 -77.54
N ALA A 5 28.91 5.87 -77.24
CA ALA A 5 27.91 5.41 -76.26
C ALA A 5 27.26 4.03 -76.59
N ASN A 6 26.62 3.32 -75.64
CA ASN A 6 25.23 3.54 -75.18
C ASN A 6 24.57 2.29 -74.51
N SER A 7 23.73 2.59 -73.51
CA SER A 7 22.40 2.02 -73.17
C SER A 7 22.12 0.53 -72.88
N GLY A 8 21.56 0.30 -71.66
CA GLY A 8 20.38 -0.57 -71.36
C GLY A 8 20.59 -2.09 -71.37
N THR A 9 19.98 -2.97 -70.55
CA THR A 9 18.83 -2.96 -69.62
C THR A 9 18.73 -4.39 -69.03
N ARG A 10 18.41 -4.59 -67.74
CA ARG A 10 17.42 -5.58 -67.23
C ARG A 10 17.39 -5.64 -65.69
N ALA A 11 16.18 -5.55 -65.14
CA ALA A 11 15.86 -5.72 -63.72
C ALA A 11 15.73 -7.21 -63.34
N PRO A 12 15.90 -7.58 -62.05
CA PRO A 12 15.31 -8.78 -61.49
C PRO A 12 14.11 -8.49 -60.57
N SER A 13 13.18 -9.45 -60.66
CA SER A 13 11.82 -9.60 -60.13
C SER A 13 11.66 -9.59 -58.58
N PRO A 14 10.41 -9.46 -58.07
CA PRO A 14 10.15 -9.11 -56.67
C PRO A 14 10.29 -10.32 -55.74
N VAL A 15 10.86 -10.08 -54.57
CA VAL A 15 10.90 -11.05 -53.47
C VAL A 15 9.49 -11.14 -52.88
N ARG A 16 9.00 -12.38 -52.75
CA ARG A 16 7.69 -12.75 -52.23
C ARG A 16 7.49 -12.25 -50.81
N ALA A 17 6.23 -11.87 -50.51
CA ALA A 17 5.75 -11.54 -49.18
C ALA A 17 6.07 -12.68 -48.20
N ASP A 18 6.79 -12.33 -47.14
CA ASP A 18 6.99 -13.15 -45.96
C ASP A 18 5.83 -12.84 -45.01
N ASP A 19 4.91 -13.80 -44.88
CA ASP A 19 3.83 -13.80 -43.88
C ASP A 19 4.45 -13.83 -42.48
N ARG A 20 4.84 -12.66 -41.96
CA ARG A 20 5.11 -12.52 -40.53
C ARG A 20 3.83 -12.16 -39.83
N GLN A 21 3.32 -13.15 -39.12
CA GLN A 21 2.26 -13.04 -38.13
C GLN A 21 2.46 -11.79 -37.28
N ILE A 22 1.43 -10.95 -37.26
CA ILE A 22 1.23 -9.93 -36.23
C ILE A 22 0.88 -10.71 -34.97
N GLU A 23 1.87 -11.06 -34.16
CA GLU A 23 1.61 -11.52 -32.80
C GLU A 23 0.94 -10.37 -32.05
N GLY A 24 -0.30 -10.60 -31.66
CA GLY A 24 -1.11 -9.64 -30.92
C GLY A 24 -0.39 -9.25 -29.64
N ASN A 25 -0.08 -7.96 -29.51
CA ASN A 25 0.38 -7.38 -28.27
C ASN A 25 -0.80 -7.40 -27.27
N THR A 26 -1.04 -8.54 -26.62
CA THR A 26 -1.92 -8.59 -25.44
C THR A 26 -1.27 -7.73 -24.38
N VAL A 27 -1.75 -6.50 -24.24
CA VAL A 27 -1.45 -5.66 -23.09
C VAL A 27 -1.98 -6.43 -21.88
N SER A 28 -1.07 -7.03 -21.10
CA SER A 28 -1.42 -7.58 -19.79
C SER A 28 -2.04 -6.45 -18.97
N GLU A 29 -3.14 -6.74 -18.28
CA GLU A 29 -3.67 -5.78 -17.31
C GLU A 29 -2.59 -5.46 -16.26
N PRO A 30 -2.51 -4.19 -15.80
CA PRO A 30 -1.54 -3.80 -14.78
C PRO A 30 -1.82 -4.55 -13.48
N PHE A 31 -0.76 -4.86 -12.74
CA PHE A 31 -0.89 -5.50 -11.43
C PHE A 31 -1.48 -4.52 -10.42
N VAL A 32 -1.24 -3.22 -10.55
CA VAL A 32 -1.84 -2.22 -9.67
C VAL A 32 -2.91 -1.41 -10.41
N LEU A 33 -4.16 -1.54 -9.98
CA LEU A 33 -5.24 -0.64 -10.36
C LEU A 33 -5.29 0.52 -9.37
N SER A 34 -5.29 1.75 -9.87
CA SER A 34 -5.41 2.94 -9.03
C SER A 34 -6.47 3.92 -9.53
N SER A 35 -7.18 4.56 -8.60
CA SER A 35 -8.22 5.55 -8.89
C SER A 35 -8.38 6.53 -7.73
N ALA A 36 -8.79 7.76 -7.99
CA ALA A 36 -9.10 8.74 -6.95
C ALA A 36 -10.45 9.41 -7.20
N ALA A 37 -11.30 9.47 -6.18
CA ALA A 37 -12.59 10.15 -6.21
C ALA A 37 -12.96 10.60 -4.79
N ASP A 38 -13.65 11.74 -4.65
CA ASP A 38 -14.18 12.23 -3.36
C ASP A 38 -13.15 12.31 -2.22
N GLY A 39 -11.89 12.60 -2.57
CA GLY A 39 -10.79 12.66 -1.62
C GLY A 39 -10.22 11.31 -1.20
N ILE A 40 -10.66 10.21 -1.81
CA ILE A 40 -10.25 8.85 -1.50
C ILE A 40 -9.48 8.28 -2.69
N GLY A 41 -8.21 7.99 -2.48
CA GLY A 41 -7.40 7.19 -3.38
C GLY A 41 -7.61 5.70 -3.12
N ARG A 42 -7.67 4.89 -4.18
CA ARG A 42 -7.76 3.43 -4.10
C ARG A 42 -6.60 2.80 -4.83
N ILE A 43 -6.01 1.79 -4.22
CA ILE A 43 -4.95 0.95 -4.77
C ILE A 43 -5.40 -0.50 -4.63
N THR A 44 -5.54 -1.20 -5.76
CA THR A 44 -5.97 -2.61 -5.79
C THR A 44 -4.91 -3.47 -6.44
N LEU A 45 -4.42 -4.49 -5.72
CA LEU A 45 -3.55 -5.52 -6.28
C LEU A 45 -4.39 -6.46 -7.15
N ASN A 46 -4.10 -6.56 -8.44
CA ASN A 46 -4.99 -7.08 -9.47
C ASN A 46 -4.43 -8.32 -10.16
N GLU A 47 -4.26 -9.40 -9.39
CA GLU A 47 -4.00 -10.73 -9.93
C GLU A 47 -4.78 -11.80 -9.17
N PRO A 48 -6.13 -11.70 -9.18
CA PRO A 48 -7.00 -12.47 -8.29
C PRO A 48 -6.87 -13.99 -8.53
N ALA A 49 -6.59 -14.41 -9.76
CA ALA A 49 -6.40 -15.81 -10.11
C ALA A 49 -5.22 -16.48 -9.38
N ARG A 50 -4.19 -15.70 -9.03
CA ARG A 50 -2.99 -16.16 -8.32
C ARG A 50 -2.91 -15.64 -6.89
N LEU A 51 -3.97 -15.01 -6.38
CA LEU A 51 -4.06 -14.42 -5.04
C LEU A 51 -3.11 -13.24 -4.82
N ASN A 52 -2.91 -12.42 -5.86
CA ASN A 52 -2.11 -11.20 -5.81
C ASN A 52 -0.67 -11.42 -5.27
N PRO A 53 0.13 -12.33 -5.85
CA PRO A 53 1.52 -12.52 -5.42
C PRO A 53 2.37 -11.31 -5.83
N VAL A 54 3.45 -11.04 -5.11
CA VAL A 54 4.29 -9.84 -5.32
C VAL A 54 5.72 -10.24 -5.68
N ASN A 55 6.24 -9.67 -6.77
CA ASN A 55 7.65 -9.72 -7.13
C ASN A 55 8.19 -8.28 -7.22
N LEU A 56 9.46 -8.10 -7.59
CA LEU A 56 10.08 -6.77 -7.63
C LEU A 56 9.40 -5.80 -8.60
N GLU A 57 9.00 -6.27 -9.79
CA GLU A 57 8.29 -5.46 -10.79
C GLU A 57 6.95 -4.95 -10.22
N ARG A 58 6.22 -5.83 -9.53
CA ARG A 58 4.97 -5.49 -8.86
C ARG A 58 5.15 -4.54 -7.68
N VAL A 59 6.28 -4.61 -6.97
CA VAL A 59 6.64 -3.59 -5.97
C VAL A 59 6.83 -2.24 -6.64
N THR A 60 7.49 -2.18 -7.80
CA THR A 60 7.65 -0.93 -8.56
C THR A 60 6.29 -0.33 -8.95
N GLU A 61 5.36 -1.12 -9.49
CA GLU A 61 4.01 -0.63 -9.81
C GLU A 61 3.28 -0.08 -8.56
N LEU A 62 3.42 -0.76 -7.41
CA LEU A 62 2.84 -0.30 -6.16
C LEU A 62 3.45 1.02 -5.70
N VAL A 63 4.78 1.17 -5.84
CA VAL A 63 5.48 2.41 -5.50
C VAL A 63 5.02 3.56 -6.36
N ASP A 64 4.92 3.35 -7.67
CA ASP A 64 4.49 4.37 -8.62
C ASP A 64 3.06 4.83 -8.31
N ALA A 65 2.15 3.89 -8.00
CA ALA A 65 0.80 4.22 -7.58
C ALA A 65 0.76 5.00 -6.26
N CYS A 66 1.54 4.57 -5.25
CA CYS A 66 1.60 5.26 -3.96
C CYS A 66 2.22 6.65 -4.09
N ARG A 67 3.21 6.82 -4.96
CA ARG A 67 3.84 8.10 -5.26
C ARG A 67 2.86 9.04 -5.95
N ALA A 68 2.17 8.57 -6.99
CA ALA A 68 1.15 9.36 -7.68
C ALA A 68 0.07 9.85 -6.71
N MET A 69 -0.46 8.95 -5.86
CA MET A 69 -1.41 9.33 -4.80
C MET A 69 -0.79 10.31 -3.80
N SER A 70 0.47 10.11 -3.42
CA SER A 70 1.22 11.01 -2.54
C SER A 70 1.65 12.32 -3.21
N GLU A 71 1.40 12.53 -4.49
CA GLU A 71 1.66 13.81 -5.19
C GLU A 71 0.35 14.57 -5.46
N ASP A 72 -0.80 13.88 -5.43
CA ASP A 72 -2.12 14.47 -5.60
C ASP A 72 -2.69 15.06 -4.28
N ASP A 73 -2.81 16.39 -4.24
CA ASP A 73 -3.41 17.13 -3.10
C ASP A 73 -4.93 16.91 -2.95
N ALA A 74 -5.60 16.43 -3.99
CA ALA A 74 -7.01 16.05 -3.91
C ALA A 74 -7.19 14.76 -3.09
N VAL A 75 -6.18 13.88 -3.04
CA VAL A 75 -6.23 12.63 -2.28
C VAL A 75 -5.95 12.89 -0.80
N ARG A 76 -6.95 12.63 0.03
CA ARG A 76 -6.96 12.87 1.48
C ARG A 76 -6.68 11.61 2.29
N VAL A 77 -7.12 10.45 1.79
CA VAL A 77 -7.02 9.13 2.41
C VAL A 77 -6.78 8.10 1.31
N VAL A 78 -6.04 7.03 1.62
CA VAL A 78 -5.83 5.94 0.65
C VAL A 78 -6.34 4.62 1.21
N ILE A 79 -7.07 3.87 0.38
CA ILE A 79 -7.48 2.50 0.65
C ILE A 79 -6.60 1.58 -0.20
N VAL A 80 -6.01 0.55 0.43
CA VAL A 80 -5.31 -0.53 -0.27
C VAL A 80 -6.04 -1.85 -0.07
N THR A 81 -6.21 -2.64 -1.13
CA THR A 81 -6.87 -3.95 -1.09
C THR A 81 -6.35 -4.89 -2.16
N GLY A 82 -6.76 -6.16 -2.12
CA GLY A 82 -6.53 -7.11 -3.21
C GLY A 82 -7.81 -7.38 -4.01
N ALA A 83 -7.69 -7.59 -5.32
CA ALA A 83 -8.78 -8.08 -6.13
C ALA A 83 -9.11 -9.54 -5.77
N GLY A 84 -10.39 -9.89 -5.86
CA GLY A 84 -10.86 -11.26 -5.64
C GLY A 84 -10.89 -11.66 -4.16
N ARG A 85 -10.43 -12.88 -3.87
CA ARG A 85 -10.62 -13.54 -2.56
C ARG A 85 -9.44 -13.42 -1.58
N ALA A 86 -8.42 -12.64 -1.93
CA ALA A 86 -7.23 -12.48 -1.10
C ALA A 86 -6.76 -11.04 -1.14
N PHE A 87 -6.14 -10.61 -0.04
CA PHE A 87 -5.38 -9.38 -0.03
C PHE A 87 -4.09 -9.59 -0.83
N SER A 88 -3.22 -10.48 -0.37
CA SER A 88 -2.03 -10.94 -1.09
C SER A 88 -1.45 -12.21 -0.48
N SER A 89 -1.04 -13.16 -1.34
CA SER A 89 -0.31 -14.37 -0.94
C SER A 89 1.17 -14.14 -0.62
N GLY A 90 1.66 -12.90 -0.76
CA GLY A 90 3.05 -12.55 -0.52
C GLY A 90 3.95 -12.79 -1.73
N ALA A 91 5.24 -13.08 -1.46
CA ALA A 91 6.25 -13.20 -2.50
C ALA A 91 5.86 -14.21 -3.60
N ASP A 92 6.06 -13.83 -4.86
CA ASP A 92 5.88 -14.72 -6.00
C ASP A 92 7.03 -15.71 -6.10
N LEU A 93 6.82 -16.92 -5.57
CA LEU A 93 7.83 -17.98 -5.57
C LEU A 93 8.07 -18.61 -6.95
N SER A 94 7.32 -18.22 -7.98
CA SER A 94 7.52 -18.71 -9.36
C SER A 94 8.57 -17.90 -10.13
N THR A 95 8.91 -16.71 -9.66
CA THR A 95 9.98 -15.89 -10.24
C THR A 95 11.30 -16.21 -9.54
N PRO A 96 12.36 -16.62 -10.27
CA PRO A 96 13.68 -16.79 -9.68
C PRO A 96 14.14 -15.47 -9.05
N VAL A 97 14.55 -15.51 -7.78
CA VAL A 97 15.23 -14.37 -7.15
C VAL A 97 16.66 -14.34 -7.70
N PRO A 98 17.07 -13.30 -8.45
CA PRO A 98 18.43 -13.24 -8.97
C PRO A 98 19.41 -13.15 -7.79
N GLU A 99 20.49 -13.95 -7.80
CA GLU A 99 21.50 -14.04 -6.73
C GLU A 99 22.19 -12.70 -6.39
N ASN A 100 22.01 -11.71 -7.26
CA ASN A 100 22.71 -10.43 -7.28
C ASN A 100 21.76 -9.23 -7.03
N VAL A 101 20.49 -9.45 -6.70
CA VAL A 101 19.62 -8.32 -6.30
C VAL A 101 20.02 -7.88 -4.90
N SER A 102 20.84 -6.84 -4.80
CA SER A 102 20.85 -6.01 -3.61
C SER A 102 19.56 -5.19 -3.64
N ILE A 103 18.51 -5.71 -3.01
CA ILE A 103 17.47 -4.80 -2.55
C ILE A 103 18.19 -3.97 -1.50
N GLU A 104 18.43 -2.69 -1.81
CA GLU A 104 18.96 -1.74 -0.83
C GLU A 104 18.14 -1.91 0.45
N PRO A 105 18.76 -2.00 1.64
CA PRO A 105 18.01 -1.96 2.88
C PRO A 105 17.02 -0.80 2.80
N ALA A 106 15.75 -1.01 3.19
CA ALA A 106 14.80 0.09 3.30
C ALA A 106 15.52 1.26 3.99
N SER A 107 15.39 2.50 3.49
CA SER A 107 16.33 3.63 3.73
C SER A 107 16.48 4.06 5.20
N GLY A 108 15.93 3.31 6.16
CA GLY A 108 15.77 3.66 7.55
C GLY A 108 14.71 4.75 7.74
N SER A 109 14.22 5.35 6.66
CA SER A 109 13.22 6.41 6.67
C SER A 109 11.87 5.85 6.27
N VAL A 110 10.96 5.76 7.25
CA VAL A 110 9.55 5.46 7.00
C VAL A 110 8.82 6.58 6.24
N PHE A 111 9.49 7.65 5.83
CA PHE A 111 8.92 8.76 5.02
C PHE A 111 9.48 8.82 3.60
N ASP A 112 10.31 7.85 3.22
CA ASP A 112 10.85 7.75 1.87
C ASP A 112 10.02 6.77 1.04
N VAL A 113 9.14 7.34 0.22
CA VAL A 113 8.28 6.59 -0.73
C VAL A 113 9.15 5.85 -1.78
N GLY A 114 10.43 6.20 -1.94
CA GLY A 114 11.33 5.65 -2.95
C GLY A 114 11.96 4.29 -2.63
N THR A 115 11.86 3.78 -1.39
CA THR A 115 12.52 2.51 -0.99
C THR A 115 11.68 1.25 -1.11
N GLY A 116 10.52 1.32 -1.76
CA GLY A 116 9.80 0.15 -2.23
C GLY A 116 8.95 -0.57 -1.19
N LEU A 117 9.60 -1.04 -0.13
CA LEU A 117 9.03 -2.05 0.76
C LEU A 117 8.17 -1.47 1.90
N TRP A 118 8.40 -0.21 2.26
CA TRP A 118 7.64 0.52 3.29
C TRP A 118 6.73 1.60 2.72
N VAL A 119 6.42 1.51 1.42
CA VAL A 119 5.83 2.62 0.68
C VAL A 119 4.49 3.11 1.25
N LEU A 120 3.66 2.21 1.81
CA LEU A 120 2.40 2.58 2.46
C LEU A 120 2.60 3.41 3.75
N ALA A 121 3.58 3.03 4.56
CA ALA A 121 3.94 3.79 5.77
C ALA A 121 4.46 5.19 5.40
N ALA A 122 5.17 5.28 4.27
CA ALA A 122 5.76 6.52 3.75
C ALA A 122 4.78 7.48 3.08
N MET A 123 3.58 7.03 2.73
CA MET A 123 2.55 7.92 2.18
C MET A 123 2.24 9.06 3.15
N ARG A 124 2.09 10.28 2.63
CA ARG A 124 1.68 11.41 3.49
C ARG A 124 0.27 11.21 4.02
N GLN A 125 -0.63 10.66 3.21
CA GLN A 125 -2.02 10.38 3.59
C GLN A 125 -2.10 9.21 4.58
N PRO A 126 -3.14 9.18 5.43
CA PRO A 126 -3.51 7.96 6.15
C PRO A 126 -3.90 6.86 5.15
N VAL A 127 -3.46 5.63 5.43
CA VAL A 127 -3.68 4.43 4.63
C VAL A 127 -4.52 3.44 5.41
N ILE A 128 -5.62 2.98 4.81
CA ILE A 128 -6.49 1.94 5.32
C ILE A 128 -6.27 0.68 4.48
N ALA A 129 -5.79 -0.39 5.10
CA ALA A 129 -5.79 -1.72 4.49
C ALA A 129 -7.19 -2.35 4.66
N MET A 130 -7.88 -2.52 3.53
CA MET A 130 -9.09 -3.32 3.42
C MET A 130 -8.71 -4.77 3.14
N VAL A 131 -8.60 -5.57 4.19
CA VAL A 131 -8.11 -6.95 4.11
C VAL A 131 -9.27 -7.90 3.81
N ASN A 132 -9.48 -8.16 2.52
CA ASN A 132 -10.60 -8.93 1.95
C ASN A 132 -10.39 -10.45 1.94
N GLY A 133 -9.30 -10.95 2.54
CA GLY A 133 -8.96 -12.36 2.54
C GLY A 133 -7.54 -12.60 3.05
N PRO A 134 -6.88 -13.71 2.67
CA PRO A 134 -5.53 -14.02 3.12
C PRO A 134 -4.52 -12.91 2.81
N ALA A 135 -3.70 -12.59 3.81
CA ALA A 135 -2.52 -11.72 3.76
C ALA A 135 -1.33 -12.51 4.32
N VAL A 136 -0.39 -12.90 3.47
CA VAL A 136 0.69 -13.85 3.83
C VAL A 136 2.07 -13.29 3.44
N GLY A 137 3.07 -13.49 4.29
CA GLY A 137 4.45 -13.05 4.02
C GLY A 137 4.50 -11.54 3.73
N PHE A 138 5.09 -11.16 2.61
CA PHE A 138 5.07 -9.77 2.13
C PHE A 138 3.66 -9.14 2.12
N GLY A 139 2.62 -9.90 1.80
CA GLY A 139 1.23 -9.41 1.84
C GLY A 139 0.75 -9.07 3.25
N ALA A 140 1.17 -9.84 4.26
CA ALA A 140 0.90 -9.54 5.66
C ALA A 140 1.70 -8.31 6.13
N GLU A 141 2.96 -8.20 5.70
CA GLU A 141 3.82 -7.04 5.97
C GLU A 141 3.28 -5.74 5.36
N LEU A 142 2.80 -5.83 4.13
CA LEU A 142 2.12 -4.72 3.45
C LEU A 142 0.87 -4.28 4.24
N ALA A 143 0.03 -5.23 4.68
CA ALA A 143 -1.17 -4.91 5.46
C ALA A 143 -0.84 -4.22 6.80
N ILE A 144 0.18 -4.69 7.54
CA ILE A 144 0.57 -4.05 8.81
C ILE A 144 1.30 -2.72 8.61
N SER A 145 1.82 -2.45 7.42
CA SER A 145 2.44 -1.17 7.05
C SER A 145 1.42 -0.07 6.79
N ALA A 146 0.14 -0.40 6.58
CA ALA A 146 -0.94 0.57 6.59
C ALA A 146 -1.18 1.12 8.01
N ASP A 147 -1.69 2.35 8.12
CA ASP A 147 -1.99 2.96 9.43
C ASP A 147 -3.12 2.21 10.14
N ILE A 148 -4.12 1.77 9.38
CA ILE A 148 -5.35 1.14 9.86
C ILE A 148 -5.62 -0.12 9.07
N ARG A 149 -6.16 -1.16 9.73
CA ARG A 149 -6.60 -2.40 9.09
C ARG A 149 -8.05 -2.70 9.44
N ILE A 150 -8.88 -2.85 8.42
CA ILE A 150 -10.26 -3.36 8.55
C ILE A 150 -10.30 -4.69 7.80
N ALA A 151 -10.74 -5.74 8.47
CA ALA A 151 -10.71 -7.09 7.94
C ALA A 151 -12.13 -7.64 7.70
N GLY A 152 -12.29 -8.39 6.63
CA GLY A 152 -13.45 -9.26 6.45
C GLY A 152 -13.35 -10.50 7.34
N ALA A 153 -14.47 -11.19 7.57
CA ALA A 153 -14.54 -12.46 8.29
C ALA A 153 -13.67 -13.56 7.65
N SER A 154 -13.36 -13.48 6.35
CA SER A 154 -12.44 -14.38 5.63
C SER A 154 -10.98 -13.96 5.69
N ALA A 155 -10.64 -12.83 6.31
CA ALA A 155 -9.26 -12.34 6.39
C ALA A 155 -8.40 -13.24 7.29
N ARG A 156 -7.17 -13.54 6.88
CA ARG A 156 -6.24 -14.39 7.61
C ARG A 156 -4.82 -13.84 7.46
N PHE A 157 -4.02 -13.86 8.52
CA PHE A 157 -2.67 -13.31 8.52
C PHE A 157 -1.64 -14.39 8.80
N ARG A 158 -0.54 -14.41 8.03
CA ARG A 158 0.58 -15.32 8.30
C ARG A 158 1.91 -14.67 7.99
N PHE A 159 2.86 -14.84 8.91
CA PHE A 159 4.26 -14.44 8.76
C PHE A 159 5.12 -15.71 8.73
N PRO A 160 5.24 -16.41 7.59
CA PRO A 160 5.78 -17.77 7.53
C PRO A 160 7.31 -17.86 7.55
N PHE A 161 8.01 -16.77 7.87
CA PHE A 161 9.47 -16.64 7.67
C PHE A 161 10.28 -17.74 8.38
N SER A 162 9.93 -18.07 9.62
CA SER A 162 10.60 -19.15 10.37
C SER A 162 10.46 -20.53 9.71
N LEU A 163 9.34 -20.78 9.04
CA LEU A 163 9.08 -22.01 8.30
C LEU A 163 9.83 -22.06 6.97
N LEU A 164 10.19 -20.90 6.43
CA LEU A 164 10.99 -20.74 5.21
C LEU A 164 12.50 -20.68 5.50
N GLY A 165 12.91 -20.73 6.78
CA GLY A 165 14.33 -20.61 7.17
C GLY A 165 14.91 -19.22 6.93
N THR A 166 14.07 -18.19 6.88
CA THR A 166 14.46 -16.80 6.64
C THR A 166 13.86 -15.87 7.70
N VAL A 167 14.21 -14.59 7.62
CA VAL A 167 13.57 -13.51 8.38
C VAL A 167 12.66 -12.68 7.47
N SER A 168 11.91 -11.77 8.08
CA SER A 168 11.14 -10.74 7.37
C SER A 168 11.99 -10.04 6.31
N ASP A 169 11.49 -9.99 5.08
CA ASP A 169 12.14 -9.40 3.91
C ASP A 169 12.06 -7.87 3.91
N THR A 170 11.02 -7.29 4.50
CA THR A 170 10.89 -5.83 4.64
C THR A 170 11.37 -5.30 6.00
N GLY A 171 11.50 -6.16 7.01
CA GLY A 171 11.69 -5.79 8.42
C GLY A 171 10.39 -5.41 9.15
N ALA A 172 9.28 -5.22 8.43
CA ALA A 172 8.01 -4.75 8.99
C ALA A 172 7.46 -5.69 10.07
N ALA A 173 7.48 -7.00 9.85
CA ALA A 173 6.96 -7.95 10.83
C ALA A 173 7.77 -7.95 12.13
N THR A 174 9.09 -7.74 12.07
CA THR A 174 9.92 -7.66 13.28
C THR A 174 9.87 -6.30 13.99
N TRP A 175 9.39 -5.25 13.32
CA TRP A 175 9.36 -3.90 13.87
C TRP A 175 7.95 -3.40 14.22
N LEU A 176 6.99 -3.52 13.29
CA LEU A 176 5.60 -3.08 13.44
C LEU A 176 4.80 -4.05 14.30
N LEU A 177 4.87 -5.35 14.03
CA LEU A 177 4.02 -6.34 14.72
C LEU A 177 4.14 -6.26 16.26
N PRO A 178 5.33 -6.25 16.89
CA PRO A 178 5.42 -6.12 18.34
C PRO A 178 4.90 -4.79 18.89
N ARG A 179 4.89 -3.72 18.08
CA ARG A 179 4.30 -2.42 18.45
C ARG A 179 2.77 -2.42 18.35
N LEU A 180 2.22 -3.25 17.47
CA LEU A 180 0.77 -3.42 17.30
C LEU A 180 0.17 -4.32 18.40
N ILE A 181 0.77 -5.49 18.63
CA ILE A 181 0.14 -6.56 19.43
C ILE A 181 0.91 -6.94 20.70
N GLY A 182 2.04 -6.27 20.97
CA GLY A 182 2.94 -6.56 22.08
C GLY A 182 3.97 -7.64 21.74
N TRP A 183 5.10 -7.59 22.47
CA TRP A 183 6.28 -8.41 22.18
C TRP A 183 6.01 -9.93 22.19
N SER A 184 5.39 -10.45 23.25
CA SER A 184 5.21 -11.89 23.42
C SER A 184 4.32 -12.51 22.35
N ARG A 185 3.23 -11.84 21.96
CA ARG A 185 2.33 -12.31 20.90
C ARG A 185 3.01 -12.26 19.53
N ALA A 186 3.73 -11.17 19.25
CA ALA A 186 4.51 -11.06 18.03
C ALA A 186 5.56 -12.18 17.94
N ALA A 187 6.30 -12.45 19.01
CA ALA A 187 7.26 -13.54 19.07
C ALA A 187 6.59 -14.91 18.80
N GLU A 188 5.46 -15.21 19.43
CA GLU A 188 4.71 -16.45 19.20
C GLU A 188 4.32 -16.62 17.72
N ILE A 189 3.72 -15.58 17.12
CA ILE A 189 3.28 -15.60 15.72
C ILE A 189 4.46 -15.74 14.76
N LEU A 190 5.54 -14.98 14.98
CA LEU A 190 6.72 -14.99 14.11
C LEU A 190 7.53 -16.29 14.22
N TYR A 191 7.67 -16.84 15.42
CA TYR A 191 8.46 -18.06 15.62
C TYR A 191 7.72 -19.29 15.13
N SER A 192 6.42 -19.38 15.41
CA SER A 192 5.60 -20.49 14.93
C SER A 192 5.28 -20.41 13.43
N GLY A 193 5.24 -19.20 12.87
CA GLY A 193 4.77 -18.95 11.51
C GLY A 193 3.31 -19.40 11.31
N ARG A 194 2.50 -19.47 12.37
CA ARG A 194 1.10 -19.94 12.33
C ARG A 194 0.20 -18.93 11.63
N MET A 195 -0.97 -19.41 11.22
CA MET A 195 -2.05 -18.54 10.75
C MET A 195 -2.71 -17.85 11.97
N VAL A 196 -3.06 -16.59 11.79
CA VAL A 196 -3.90 -15.79 12.70
C VAL A 196 -5.23 -15.56 11.99
N GLU A 197 -6.30 -16.10 12.56
CA GLU A 197 -7.66 -15.94 12.02
C GLU A 197 -8.19 -14.52 12.32
N SER A 198 -9.24 -14.07 11.61
CA SER A 198 -9.77 -12.71 11.74
C SER A 198 -10.15 -12.34 13.18
N ASP A 199 -10.82 -13.26 13.88
CA ASP A 199 -11.36 -13.01 15.22
C ASP A 199 -10.22 -12.81 16.23
N GLU A 200 -9.20 -13.67 16.16
CA GLU A 200 -7.98 -13.51 16.95
C GLU A 200 -7.25 -12.21 16.56
N ALA A 201 -7.16 -11.90 15.27
CA ALA A 201 -6.53 -10.66 14.80
C ALA A 201 -7.19 -9.42 15.41
N ALA A 202 -8.51 -9.41 15.59
CA ALA A 202 -9.20 -8.33 16.30
C ALA A 202 -8.91 -8.34 17.80
N GLU A 203 -8.96 -9.51 18.45
CA GLU A 203 -8.72 -9.67 19.89
C GLU A 203 -7.34 -9.16 20.31
N ILE A 204 -6.31 -9.45 19.51
CA ILE A 204 -4.92 -9.09 19.83
C ILE A 204 -4.55 -7.67 19.37
N GLY A 205 -5.44 -6.96 18.67
CA GLY A 205 -5.18 -5.63 18.11
C GLY A 205 -4.38 -5.63 16.81
N LEU A 206 -4.27 -6.76 16.12
CA LEU A 206 -3.64 -6.82 14.79
C LEU A 206 -4.49 -6.08 13.76
N VAL A 207 -5.83 -6.12 13.87
CA VAL A 207 -6.75 -5.32 13.07
C VAL A 207 -7.61 -4.43 13.96
N ASN A 208 -8.08 -3.29 13.43
CA ASN A 208 -8.91 -2.35 14.18
C ASN A 208 -10.32 -2.89 14.40
N ARG A 209 -10.88 -3.62 13.42
CA ARG A 209 -12.14 -4.36 13.53
C ARG A 209 -12.26 -5.42 12.44
N VAL A 210 -13.13 -6.39 12.70
CA VAL A 210 -13.59 -7.39 11.73
C VAL A 210 -15.07 -7.15 11.46
N VAL A 211 -15.47 -7.28 10.21
CA VAL A 211 -16.87 -7.19 9.75
C VAL A 211 -17.19 -8.37 8.80
N PRO A 212 -18.47 -8.69 8.56
CA PRO A 212 -18.83 -9.62 7.48
C PRO A 212 -18.19 -9.22 6.15
N ASP A 213 -17.82 -10.21 5.32
CA ASP A 213 -17.08 -9.94 4.06
C ASP A 213 -17.86 -9.05 3.09
N ASP A 214 -19.19 -9.17 3.07
CA ASP A 214 -20.11 -8.37 2.26
C ASP A 214 -20.31 -6.95 2.79
N GLU A 215 -19.97 -6.69 4.06
CA GLU A 215 -20.01 -5.36 4.68
C GLU A 215 -18.64 -4.65 4.65
N LEU A 216 -17.56 -5.37 4.33
CA LEU A 216 -16.19 -4.87 4.40
C LEU A 216 -15.97 -3.57 3.61
N ALA A 217 -16.43 -3.53 2.37
CA ALA A 217 -16.28 -2.35 1.52
C ALA A 217 -16.99 -1.13 2.14
N ALA A 218 -18.24 -1.30 2.57
CA ALA A 218 -19.02 -0.22 3.17
C ALA A 218 -18.38 0.30 4.47
N ALA A 219 -17.89 -0.61 5.32
CA ALA A 219 -17.24 -0.26 6.57
C ALA A 219 -15.91 0.49 6.37
N VAL A 220 -15.17 0.19 5.30
CA VAL A 220 -13.93 0.91 4.96
C VAL A 220 -14.25 2.29 4.38
N GLU A 221 -15.24 2.37 3.49
CA GLU A 221 -15.67 3.64 2.88
C GLU A 221 -16.17 4.64 3.91
N GLU A 222 -17.00 4.20 4.85
CA GLU A 222 -17.49 5.03 5.95
C GLU A 222 -16.32 5.69 6.70
N MET A 223 -15.30 4.89 7.03
CA MET A 223 -14.12 5.38 7.72
C MET A 223 -13.29 6.34 6.84
N ALA A 224 -13.07 5.98 5.58
CA ALA A 224 -12.32 6.78 4.63
C ALA A 224 -12.98 8.15 4.39
N HIS A 225 -14.30 8.20 4.18
CA HIS A 225 -15.05 9.45 4.07
C HIS A 225 -14.95 10.28 5.35
N SER A 226 -15.07 9.67 6.52
CA SER A 226 -14.94 10.39 7.80
C SER A 226 -13.59 11.08 7.97
N PHE A 227 -12.51 10.53 7.39
CA PHE A 227 -11.18 11.13 7.40
C PHE A 227 -10.98 12.14 6.27
N ALA A 228 -11.57 11.91 5.10
CA ALA A 228 -11.51 12.84 3.96
C ALA A 228 -12.13 14.22 4.29
N GLU A 229 -13.13 14.23 5.17
CA GLU A 229 -13.74 15.45 5.72
C GLU A 229 -12.86 16.22 6.73
N ARG A 230 -11.69 15.71 7.11
CA ARG A 230 -10.80 16.36 8.09
C ARG A 230 -9.75 17.22 7.39
N SER A 231 -9.11 18.10 8.16
CA SER A 231 -7.91 18.81 7.71
C SER A 231 -6.83 17.78 7.33
N ALA A 232 -6.50 17.69 6.04
CA ALA A 232 -5.44 16.79 5.59
C ALA A 232 -4.12 17.19 6.20
N HIS A 233 -3.81 18.49 6.26
CA HIS A 233 -2.57 18.93 6.89
C HIS A 233 -2.48 18.40 8.35
N ALA A 234 -3.54 18.57 9.15
CA ALA A 234 -3.54 18.05 10.52
C ALA A 234 -3.38 16.52 10.57
N VAL A 235 -4.12 15.77 9.75
CA VAL A 235 -4.06 14.30 9.72
C VAL A 235 -2.68 13.80 9.28
N GLN A 236 -2.10 14.39 8.23
CA GLN A 236 -0.77 14.05 7.71
C GLN A 236 0.32 14.38 8.74
N GLN A 237 0.23 15.52 9.44
CA GLN A 237 1.15 15.85 10.54
C GLN A 237 1.01 14.88 11.71
N MET A 238 -0.23 14.48 12.07
CA MET A 238 -0.46 13.47 13.11
C MET A 238 0.14 12.12 12.73
N LYS A 239 -0.05 11.64 11.48
CA LYS A 239 0.61 10.43 10.98
C LYS A 239 2.14 10.53 11.11
N ARG A 240 2.74 11.63 10.64
CA ARG A 240 4.18 11.87 10.78
C ARG A 240 4.66 11.83 12.22
N MET A 241 3.92 12.45 13.14
CA MET A 241 4.25 12.43 14.57
C MET A 241 4.12 11.04 15.16
N LEU A 242 3.08 10.27 14.81
CA LEU A 242 2.92 8.89 15.29
C LEU A 242 4.14 8.03 14.95
N PHE A 243 4.61 8.10 13.71
CA PHE A 243 5.82 7.37 13.29
C PHE A 243 7.09 7.90 13.95
N ALA A 244 7.28 9.22 13.98
CA ALA A 244 8.46 9.83 14.61
C ALA A 244 8.56 9.48 16.11
N GLY A 245 7.41 9.42 16.80
CA GLY A 245 7.33 9.07 18.21
C GLY A 245 7.77 7.64 18.55
N LEU A 246 7.96 6.76 17.56
CA LEU A 246 8.44 5.40 17.77
C LEU A 246 9.93 5.33 18.13
N ASP A 247 10.70 6.35 17.72
CA ASP A 247 12.16 6.42 17.92
C ASP A 247 12.60 7.71 18.66
N GLU A 248 11.72 8.71 18.79
CA GLU A 248 12.01 9.98 19.45
C GLU A 248 11.94 9.93 20.98
N ARG A 249 12.75 10.75 21.64
CA ARG A 249 12.56 11.04 23.06
C ARG A 249 11.37 11.99 23.22
N LYS A 250 10.64 11.86 24.34
CA LYS A 250 9.50 12.74 24.67
C LYS A 250 9.79 14.23 24.47
N ALA A 251 10.97 14.71 24.86
CA ALA A 251 11.33 16.13 24.73
C ALA A 251 11.41 16.59 23.26
N GLU A 252 12.00 15.77 22.39
CA GLU A 252 12.08 16.04 20.94
C GLU A 252 10.68 16.00 20.31
N HIS A 253 9.89 15.00 20.70
CA HIS A 253 8.53 14.83 20.22
C HIS A 253 7.61 16.01 20.56
N VAL A 254 7.69 16.53 21.78
CA VAL A 254 6.93 17.72 22.20
C VAL A 254 7.36 18.97 21.42
N LEU A 255 8.64 19.12 21.10
CA LEU A 255 9.11 20.23 20.27
C LEU A 255 8.60 20.13 18.83
N ARG A 256 8.64 18.93 18.22
CA ARG A 256 8.05 18.67 16.90
C ARG A 256 6.57 19.04 16.89
N GLN A 257 5.82 18.56 17.89
CA GLN A 257 4.41 18.85 18.05
C GLN A 257 4.16 20.36 18.16
N TYR A 258 4.98 21.09 18.94
CA TYR A 258 4.85 22.54 19.09
C TYR A 258 4.96 23.28 17.75
N PHE A 259 5.93 22.91 16.90
CA PHE A 259 6.07 23.53 15.58
C PHE A 259 4.91 23.16 14.65
N ALA A 260 4.54 21.88 14.57
CA ALA A 260 3.40 21.43 13.75
C ALA A 260 2.09 22.09 14.17
N PHE A 261 1.86 22.28 15.48
CA PHE A 261 0.68 22.97 16.01
C PHE A 261 0.59 24.45 15.57
N ARG A 262 1.74 25.10 15.34
CA ARG A 262 1.81 26.51 14.95
C ARG A 262 1.66 26.73 13.45
N GLU A 263 1.97 25.74 12.61
CA GLU A 263 1.77 25.83 11.16
C GLU A 263 0.30 26.07 10.82
N ARG A 264 -0.60 25.29 11.45
CA ARG A 264 -2.08 25.30 11.26
C ARG A 264 -2.53 25.17 9.80
N ASP A 265 -3.59 24.40 9.61
CA ASP A 265 -4.31 24.42 8.33
C ASP A 265 -5.24 25.62 8.28
N THR A 266 -4.81 26.69 7.62
CA THR A 266 -5.63 27.90 7.46
C THR A 266 -6.75 27.74 6.43
N SER A 267 -6.71 26.67 5.62
CA SER A 267 -7.74 26.37 4.62
C SER A 267 -8.91 25.57 5.19
N PHE A 268 -8.74 24.95 6.35
CA PHE A 268 -9.76 24.15 7.01
C PHE A 268 -10.63 25.00 7.94
N ASP A 269 -11.94 24.93 7.76
CA ASP A 269 -12.90 25.62 8.63
C ASP A 269 -13.37 24.71 9.79
N PRO A 270 -12.96 24.99 11.05
CA PRO A 270 -13.41 24.22 12.21
C PRO A 270 -14.81 24.63 12.71
N ALA A 271 -15.48 25.61 12.11
CA ALA A 271 -16.76 26.14 12.58
C ALA A 271 -17.82 25.04 12.71
N ALA A 272 -17.96 24.17 11.70
CA ALA A 272 -18.89 23.05 11.74
C ALA A 272 -18.69 22.15 12.98
N TYR A 273 -17.44 21.88 13.35
CA TYR A 273 -17.13 21.14 14.58
C TYR A 273 -17.53 21.94 15.82
N PHE A 274 -17.14 23.21 15.92
CA PHE A 274 -17.47 24.05 17.08
C PHE A 274 -18.98 24.23 17.27
N ASP A 275 -19.74 24.37 16.19
CA ASP A 275 -21.20 24.50 16.23
C ASP A 275 -21.86 23.20 16.69
N SER A 276 -21.36 22.04 16.25
CA SER A 276 -21.83 20.73 16.72
C SER A 276 -21.65 20.53 18.23
N VAL A 277 -20.56 21.08 18.80
CA VAL A 277 -20.26 21.01 20.24
C VAL A 277 -21.12 22.00 21.01
N ARG A 278 -21.26 23.24 20.52
CA ARG A 278 -22.06 24.29 21.15
C ARG A 278 -23.56 23.98 21.15
N GLY A 279 -24.06 23.36 20.08
CA GLY A 279 -25.46 22.92 19.94
C GLY A 279 -25.86 21.78 20.88
N LYS A 280 -24.90 21.12 21.56
CA LYS A 280 -25.12 20.07 22.57
C LYS A 280 -25.03 20.56 24.02
N GLY A 281 -25.01 21.88 24.26
CA GLY A 281 -25.09 22.43 25.62
C GLY A 281 -26.42 22.07 26.32
N PRO A 282 -26.46 21.92 27.66
CA PRO A 282 -27.69 21.56 28.36
C PRO A 282 -28.77 22.59 28.03
N ALA A 283 -29.96 22.10 27.64
CA ALA A 283 -31.13 22.95 27.45
C ALA A 283 -31.28 23.83 28.70
N ARG A 284 -31.04 25.14 28.54
CA ARG A 284 -31.24 26.11 29.62
C ARG A 284 -32.71 26.02 30.02
N ARG A 285 -32.98 25.43 31.18
CA ARG A 285 -34.24 25.57 31.91
C ARG A 285 -34.30 26.94 32.56
#